data_AF-A0A9Q5X986-F1
#
_entry.id   AF-A0A9Q5X986-F1
#
_cell.length_a   1.000
_cell.length_b   1.000
_cell.length_c   1.000
_cell.angle_alpha   90.00
_cell.angle_beta   90.00
_cell.angle_gamma   90.00
#
_symmetry.space_group_name_H-M   'P 1'
#
loop_
_entity.id
_entity.type
_entity.pdbx_description
1 polymer ?
#
loop_
_entity_poly.entity_id
_entity_poly.type
_entity_poly.pdbx_seq_one_letter_code
_entity_poly.pdbx_strand_id
1 'polypeptide(L)'
;MGKSQLIHNNEFHLISKAEIRKATGKLVESLNLAAGSTDGFDIYKVVDAYFTDLDKRHEMNALLGIGESCQYYGEQEQVEEAIKEID
;
A
#
# COMPACT_ATOMS: atom_id res chain seq x y z
N MET A 1 -22.20 22.55 -11.76
CA MET A 1 -20.91 21.85 -11.62
C MET A 1 -21.13 20.65 -10.73
N GLY A 2 -21.09 19.45 -11.30
CA GLY A 2 -21.31 18.21 -10.56
C GLY A 2 -20.20 18.02 -9.54
N LYS A 3 -20.57 17.60 -8.33
CA LYS A 3 -19.62 17.22 -7.28
C LYS A 3 -18.79 16.06 -7.83
N SER A 4 -17.54 16.33 -8.23
CA SER A 4 -16.55 15.27 -8.43
C SER A 4 -16.37 14.61 -7.06
N GLN A 5 -17.15 13.55 -6.80
CA GLN A 5 -16.73 12.57 -5.83
C GLN A 5 -15.44 12.00 -6.40
N LEU A 6 -14.31 12.53 -5.92
CA LEU A 6 -13.00 11.95 -6.12
C LEU A 6 -13.11 10.54 -5.52
N ILE A 7 -13.44 9.57 -6.36
CA ILE A 7 -13.48 8.18 -5.93
C ILE A 7 -12.01 7.81 -5.78
N HIS A 8 -11.55 7.91 -4.54
CA HIS A 8 -10.26 7.44 -4.06
C HIS A 8 -10.17 5.94 -4.41
N ASN A 9 -9.68 5.61 -5.60
CA ASN A 9 -9.63 4.21 -6.06
C ASN A 9 -8.54 3.39 -5.34
N ASN A 10 -7.79 3.99 -4.41
CA ASN A 10 -6.62 3.40 -3.80
C ASN A 10 -6.53 3.70 -2.29
N GLU A 11 -7.62 3.49 -1.55
CA GLU A 11 -7.74 3.72 -0.09
C GLU A 11 -6.88 2.77 0.78
N PHE A 12 -5.87 2.09 0.23
CA PHE A 12 -5.07 1.12 0.98
C PHE A 12 -4.39 1.72 2.21
N HIS A 13 -4.05 3.01 2.16
CA HIS A 13 -3.47 3.77 3.27
C HIS A 13 -4.49 4.09 4.39
N LEU A 14 -5.80 3.90 4.16
CA LEU A 14 -6.86 4.03 5.17
C LEU A 14 -7.12 2.72 5.92
N ILE A 15 -6.56 1.59 5.46
CA ILE A 15 -6.75 0.30 6.12
C ILE A 15 -5.92 0.27 7.41
N SER A 16 -6.55 -0.11 8.52
CA SER A 16 -5.85 -0.19 9.80
C SER A 16 -4.77 -1.27 9.78
N LYS A 17 -3.59 -0.98 10.37
CA LYS A 17 -2.52 -1.99 10.52
C LYS A 17 -2.99 -3.23 11.27
N ALA A 18 -3.95 -3.08 12.19
CA ALA A 18 -4.54 -4.20 12.90
C ALA A 18 -5.28 -5.16 11.95
N GLU A 19 -6.08 -4.62 11.01
CA GLU A 19 -6.78 -5.41 10.01
C GLU A 19 -5.82 -6.02 8.99
N ILE A 20 -4.82 -5.27 8.54
CA ILE A 20 -3.75 -5.76 7.65
C ILE A 20 -3.06 -6.97 8.28
N ARG A 21 -2.61 -6.86 9.54
CA ARG A 21 -1.93 -7.96 10.24
C ARG A 21 -2.84 -9.16 10.48
N LYS A 22 -4.12 -8.93 10.81
CA LYS A 22 -5.12 -10.00 10.95
C LYS A 22 -5.32 -10.76 9.64
N ALA A 23 -5.42 -10.04 8.51
CA ALA A 23 -5.54 -10.65 7.19
C ALA A 23 -4.24 -11.36 6.79
N THR A 24 -3.08 -10.76 7.07
CA THR A 24 -1.75 -11.34 6.82
C THR A 24 -1.56 -12.65 7.58
N GLY A 25 -1.95 -12.71 8.87
CA GLY A 25 -1.88 -13.93 9.65
C GLY A 25 -2.72 -15.07 9.05
N LYS A 26 -3.95 -14.75 8.61
CA LYS A 26 -4.80 -15.73 7.90
C LYS A 26 -4.19 -16.18 6.58
N LEU A 27 -3.57 -15.28 5.83
CA LEU A 27 -2.91 -15.58 4.56
C LEU A 27 -1.73 -16.54 4.78
N VAL A 28 -0.90 -16.25 5.78
CA VAL A 28 0.24 -17.09 6.17
C VAL A 28 -0.22 -18.50 6.56
N GLU A 29 -1.26 -18.61 7.40
CA GLU A 29 -1.83 -19.89 7.82
C GLU A 29 -2.45 -20.65 6.65
N SER A 30 -3.27 -19.99 5.84
CA SER A 30 -4.06 -20.62 4.77
C SER A 30 -3.20 -21.08 3.58
N LEU A 31 -2.05 -20.44 3.37
CA LEU A 31 -1.11 -20.78 2.30
C LEU A 31 0.08 -21.60 2.81
N ASN A 32 0.08 -22.00 4.09
CA ASN A 32 1.19 -22.70 4.74
C ASN A 32 2.55 -22.00 4.55
N LEU A 33 2.54 -20.66 4.55
CA LEU A 33 3.77 -19.87 4.41
C LEU A 33 4.50 -19.85 5.75
N ALA A 34 5.83 -19.90 5.70
CA ALA A 34 6.62 -19.57 6.87
C ALA A 34 6.47 -18.07 7.14
N ALA A 35 5.91 -17.71 8.30
CA ALA A 35 5.73 -16.31 8.72
C ALA A 35 7.05 -15.53 8.88
N GLY A 36 8.20 -16.22 8.74
CA GLY A 36 9.51 -15.69 9.04
C GLY A 36 9.74 -15.65 10.55
N SER A 37 10.49 -16.60 11.07
CA SER A 37 11.20 -16.46 12.35
C SER A 37 12.70 -16.60 12.08
N THR A 38 13.17 -15.98 11.01
CA THR A 38 14.59 -15.84 10.72
C THR A 38 15.02 -14.45 11.16
N ASP A 39 16.14 -14.33 11.87
CA ASP A 39 16.66 -13.04 12.31
C ASP A 39 16.72 -12.05 11.13
N GLY A 40 15.98 -10.95 11.25
CA GLY A 40 15.96 -9.87 10.26
C GLY A 40 14.77 -9.85 9.29
N PHE A 41 13.87 -10.84 9.30
CA PHE A 41 12.68 -10.85 8.41
C PHE A 41 11.37 -10.97 9.19
N ASP A 42 10.47 -10.00 8.98
CA ASP A 42 9.15 -9.92 9.60
C ASP A 42 8.10 -9.60 8.53
N ILE A 43 7.31 -10.61 8.15
CA ILE A 43 6.31 -10.47 7.08
C ILE A 43 5.25 -9.42 7.42
N TYR A 44 4.93 -9.22 8.70
CA TYR A 44 3.92 -8.25 9.10
C TYR A 44 4.40 -6.82 8.85
N LYS A 45 5.70 -6.54 9.04
CA LYS A 45 6.28 -5.23 8.72
C LYS A 45 6.33 -4.98 7.22
N VAL A 46 6.66 -6.00 6.43
CA VAL A 46 6.70 -5.92 4.96
C VAL A 46 5.31 -5.59 4.41
N VAL A 47 4.28 -6.30 4.88
CA VAL A 47 2.91 -6.10 4.43
C VAL A 47 2.33 -4.78 4.95
N ASP A 48 2.61 -4.39 6.20
CA ASP A 48 2.24 -3.06 6.73
C ASP A 48 2.82 -1.95 5.85
N ALA A 49 4.12 -2.02 5.52
CA ALA A 49 4.77 -1.03 4.66
C ALA A 49 4.13 -0.98 3.28
N TYR A 50 3.89 -2.14 2.65
CA TYR A 50 3.26 -2.21 1.34
C TYR A 50 1.89 -1.51 1.31
N PHE A 51 1.02 -1.74 2.30
CA PHE A 51 -0.33 -1.15 2.28
C PHE A 51 -0.39 0.29 2.79
N THR A 52 0.54 0.73 3.64
CA THR A 52 0.44 2.05 4.31
C THR A 52 1.46 3.09 3.86
N ASP A 53 2.51 2.69 3.15
CA ASP A 53 3.58 3.57 2.70
C ASP A 53 3.70 3.47 1.17
N LEU A 54 3.31 4.56 0.50
CA LEU A 54 3.21 4.62 -0.95
C LEU A 54 4.61 4.52 -1.59
N ASP A 55 5.58 5.29 -1.11
CA ASP A 55 6.96 5.27 -1.63
C ASP A 55 7.59 3.88 -1.48
N LYS A 56 7.43 3.25 -0.31
CA LYS A 56 7.91 1.88 -0.11
C LYS A 56 7.20 0.87 -0.99
N ARG A 57 5.89 1.01 -1.22
CA ARG A 57 5.16 0.15 -2.17
C ARG A 57 5.75 0.24 -3.57
N HIS A 58 6.07 1.44 -4.03
CA HIS A 58 6.67 1.65 -5.35
C HIS A 58 8.04 0.98 -5.46
N GLU A 59 8.89 1.17 -4.46
CA GLU A 59 10.20 0.50 -4.43
C GLU A 59 10.05 -1.03 -4.40
N MET A 60 9.13 -1.54 -3.60
CA MET A 60 8.82 -2.97 -3.53
C MET A 60 8.30 -3.50 -4.88
N ASN A 61 7.39 -2.81 -5.55
CA ASN A 61 6.87 -3.18 -6.86
C ASN A 61 7.98 -3.21 -7.91
N ALA A 62 8.85 -2.20 -7.93
CA ALA A 62 10.00 -2.14 -8.83
C ALA A 62 10.96 -3.32 -8.61
N LEU A 63 11.28 -3.65 -7.35
CA LEU A 63 12.14 -4.80 -7.00
C LEU A 63 11.52 -6.14 -7.40
N LEU A 64 10.19 -6.26 -7.32
CA LEU A 64 9.44 -7.47 -7.66
C LEU A 64 9.07 -7.55 -9.15
N GLY A 65 9.37 -6.54 -9.95
CA GLY A 65 8.99 -6.47 -11.37
C GLY A 65 7.47 -6.36 -11.60
N ILE A 66 6.73 -5.85 -10.61
CA ILE A 66 5.29 -5.61 -10.70
C ILE A 66 5.09 -4.27 -11.40
N GLY A 67 4.51 -4.30 -12.60
CA GLY A 67 4.18 -3.09 -13.34
C GLY A 67 3.09 -2.28 -12.63
N GLU A 68 3.27 -0.97 -12.55
CA GLU A 68 2.30 -0.08 -11.93
C GLU A 68 1.23 0.37 -12.94
N SER A 69 -0.02 0.38 -12.51
CA SER A 69 -1.13 0.80 -13.37
C SER A 69 -1.19 2.32 -13.48
N CYS A 70 -1.94 2.83 -14.47
CA CYS A 70 -2.18 4.27 -14.69
C CYS A 70 -2.72 5.01 -13.43
N GLN A 71 -3.28 4.28 -12.46
CA GLN A 71 -3.76 4.85 -11.19
C GLN A 71 -2.64 5.45 -10.34
N TYR A 72 -1.39 4.96 -10.47
CA TYR A 72 -0.22 5.54 -9.79
C TYR A 72 0.09 6.98 -10.24
N TYR A 73 0.07 7.22 -11.56
CA TYR A 73 0.33 8.55 -12.10
C TYR A 73 -0.73 9.57 -11.67
N GLY A 74 -1.98 9.13 -11.52
CA GLY A 74 -3.04 9.97 -10.97
C GLY A 74 -2.80 10.34 -9.49
N GLU A 75 -2.11 9.52 -8.70
CA GLU A 75 -1.80 9.82 -7.29
C GLU A 75 -0.70 10.88 -7.15
N GLN A 76 0.34 10.83 -8.00
CA GLN A 76 1.37 11.87 -8.01
C GLN A 76 0.80 13.25 -8.36
N GLU A 77 -0.07 13.30 -9.37
CA GLU A 77 -0.73 14.54 -9.79
C GLU A 77 -1.61 15.11 -8.66
N GLN A 78 -2.33 14.27 -7.92
CA GLN A 78 -3.16 14.68 -6.78
C GLN A 78 -2.35 15.13 -5.56
N VAL A 79 -1.24 14.47 -5.24
CA VAL A 79 -0.32 14.91 -4.16
C VAL A 79 0.27 16.27 -4.52
N GLU A 80 0.66 16.46 -5.78
CA GLU A 80 1.19 17.73 -6.26
C GLU A 80 0.11 18.84 -6.27
N GLU A 81 -1.14 18.52 -6.61
CA GLU A 81 -2.27 19.46 -6.49
C GLU A 81 -2.57 19.84 -5.04
N ALA A 82 -2.62 18.87 -4.12
CA ALA A 82 -2.88 19.12 -2.70
C ALA A 82 -1.78 19.99 -2.06
N ILE A 83 -0.52 19.83 -2.48
CA ILE A 83 0.58 20.69 -2.06
C ILE A 83 0.41 22.12 -2.61
N LYS A 84 -0.04 22.27 -3.86
CA LYS A 84 -0.30 23.57 -4.50
C LYS A 84 -1.49 24.32 -3.91
N GLU A 85 -2.47 23.65 -3.30
CA GLU A 85 -3.61 24.31 -2.63
C GLU A 85 -3.28 24.85 -1.22
N ILE A 86 -2.11 24.54 -0.67
CA ILE A 86 -1.67 24.96 0.68
C ILE A 86 -0.75 26.21 0.66
N ASP A 87 -0.28 26.63 -0.53
CA ASP A 87 0.47 27.87 -0.78
C ASP A 87 -0.44 28.98 -1.36
#